data_AF-A0A2A6E4T7-F1
#
_entry.id   AF-A0A2A6E4T7-F1
#
_cell.length_a   1.000
_cell.length_b   1.000
_cell.length_c   1.000
_cell.angle_alpha   90.00
_cell.angle_beta   90.00
_cell.angle_gamma   90.00
#
_symmetry.space_group_name_H-M   'P 1'
#
loop_
_entity.id
_entity.type
_entity.pdbx_description
1 polymer ?
#
loop_
_entity_poly.entity_id
_entity_poly.type
_entity_poly.pdbx_seq_one_letter_code
_entity_poly.pdbx_strand_id
1 'polypeptide(L)'
;MKRILITLFLLSSFSIGICSAQLTQEAELNNNENSLLWRISGNGLQHDSYLLGTMHNVHRTFLDTISGFRKAFKEAKQVAVECDFYYTAESNRSSKPKEELKDYIFMPQDTTYAMLYNGDDYQFVDSIMKKGNRQYFKYKPFFWSNFFTKMVIYDSIKSIQSTMDGFILLIGYQNDKKIYFMETLEDVGRKVTEFDSLGYVVDLHDQAKMLQHTLKHPNSIRSFVDQMKKYYFKQALTQLSVDSLTKQLKLEDTPQIVRDRFKFMNDVLIAGRNEEWMSNIIPMIHEDSSLIAVGAGHLIGPDGLIAKLRDRGYKVEPMR
;
A
#
# COMPACT_ATOMS: atom_id res chain seq x y z
N MET A 1 -70.67 -28.72 32.34
CA MET A 1 -71.81 -28.06 31.66
C MET A 1 -71.28 -27.39 30.40
N LYS A 2 -71.93 -27.67 29.26
CA LYS A 2 -71.78 -27.11 27.89
C LYS A 2 -70.39 -27.28 27.23
N ARG A 3 -70.13 -28.23 26.31
CA ARG A 3 -70.62 -28.39 24.90
C ARG A 3 -70.28 -27.14 24.04
N ILE A 4 -69.70 -27.16 22.83
CA ILE A 4 -69.46 -28.19 21.79
C ILE A 4 -68.83 -27.52 20.53
N LEU A 5 -68.03 -28.27 19.72
CA LEU A 5 -67.78 -28.17 18.24
C LEU A 5 -67.04 -26.90 17.69
N ILE A 6 -66.23 -26.86 16.61
CA ILE A 6 -65.88 -27.78 15.50
C ILE A 6 -64.65 -27.23 14.73
N THR A 7 -63.79 -28.15 14.28
CA THR A 7 -63.09 -28.27 12.98
C THR A 7 -62.39 -27.06 12.33
N LEU A 8 -61.07 -27.19 12.03
CA LEU A 8 -60.55 -27.32 10.66
C LEU A 8 -59.03 -27.57 10.65
N PHE A 9 -58.67 -28.73 10.10
CA PHE A 9 -57.34 -29.09 9.63
C PHE A 9 -57.18 -28.53 8.21
N LEU A 10 -56.09 -27.83 7.88
CA LEU A 10 -55.38 -27.87 6.58
C LEU A 10 -54.25 -26.82 6.48
N LEU A 11 -53.02 -27.33 6.36
CA LEU A 11 -51.93 -26.88 5.48
C LEU A 11 -51.81 -25.38 5.13
N SER A 12 -50.74 -24.74 5.61
CA SER A 12 -49.82 -24.01 4.73
C SER A 12 -48.51 -23.69 5.45
N SER A 13 -47.45 -24.31 4.96
CA SER A 13 -46.07 -23.84 5.05
C SER A 13 -45.97 -22.39 4.57
N PHE A 14 -45.58 -21.48 5.47
CA PHE A 14 -45.22 -20.10 5.12
C PHE A 14 -43.78 -19.82 5.59
N SER A 15 -42.86 -20.05 4.66
CA SER A 15 -41.74 -19.18 4.31
C SER A 15 -40.95 -18.51 5.44
N ILE A 16 -39.97 -19.21 6.01
CA ILE A 16 -38.72 -18.57 6.46
C ILE A 16 -37.88 -18.37 5.20
N GLY A 17 -38.12 -17.26 4.52
CA GLY A 17 -37.44 -16.90 3.28
C GLY A 17 -36.91 -15.48 3.35
N ILE A 18 -36.23 -15.12 4.45
CA ILE A 18 -35.47 -13.87 4.54
C ILE A 18 -34.18 -14.19 5.29
N CYS A 19 -33.06 -13.69 4.76
CA CYS A 19 -31.70 -13.79 5.28
C CYS A 19 -30.83 -14.97 4.78
N SER A 20 -30.94 -15.32 3.50
CA SER A 20 -29.84 -15.98 2.77
C SER A 20 -29.22 -15.04 1.74
N ALA A 21 -30.01 -14.13 1.16
CA ALA A 21 -29.57 -13.23 0.09
C ALA A 21 -28.48 -12.23 0.53
N GLN A 22 -28.56 -11.68 1.75
CA GLN A 22 -27.54 -10.74 2.26
C GLN A 22 -26.19 -11.44 2.50
N LEU A 23 -26.18 -12.65 3.06
CA LEU A 23 -24.95 -13.41 3.30
C LEU A 23 -24.28 -13.87 1.99
N THR A 24 -25.06 -14.25 0.98
CA THR A 24 -24.51 -14.61 -0.34
C THR A 24 -23.99 -13.39 -1.10
N GLN A 25 -24.64 -12.23 -1.00
CA GLN A 25 -24.21 -11.03 -1.71
C GLN A 25 -22.93 -10.45 -1.11
N GLU A 26 -22.76 -10.46 0.21
CA GLU A 26 -21.52 -10.06 0.89
C GLU A 26 -20.36 -11.03 0.59
N ALA A 27 -20.63 -12.34 0.53
CA ALA A 27 -19.62 -13.36 0.21
C ALA A 27 -19.22 -13.35 -1.28
N GLU A 28 -20.16 -13.11 -2.21
CA GLU A 28 -19.87 -12.94 -3.64
C GLU A 28 -19.15 -11.63 -3.93
N LEU A 29 -19.52 -10.52 -3.28
CA LEU A 29 -18.76 -9.27 -3.32
C LEU A 29 -17.32 -9.48 -2.84
N ASN A 30 -17.13 -10.18 -1.70
CA ASN A 30 -15.79 -10.46 -1.16
C ASN A 30 -14.91 -11.36 -2.06
N ASN A 31 -15.51 -12.26 -2.86
CA ASN A 31 -14.78 -13.06 -3.85
C ASN A 31 -14.57 -12.30 -5.18
N ASN A 32 -15.21 -11.14 -5.36
CA ASN A 32 -15.08 -10.27 -6.52
C ASN A 32 -13.92 -9.26 -6.38
N GLU A 33 -13.40 -9.04 -5.17
CA GLU A 33 -12.33 -8.05 -4.87
C GLU A 33 -10.89 -8.51 -5.18
N ASN A 34 -10.71 -9.72 -5.74
CA ASN A 34 -9.40 -10.20 -6.15
C ASN A 34 -9.17 -9.95 -7.66
N SER A 35 -8.63 -8.77 -7.99
CA SER A 35 -8.04 -8.42 -9.28
C SER A 35 -7.10 -7.24 -9.12
N LEU A 36 -6.07 -7.11 -9.95
CA LEU A 36 -5.23 -5.91 -10.00
C LEU A 36 -5.74 -4.85 -10.96
N LEU A 37 -6.59 -5.22 -11.93
CA LEU A 37 -7.11 -4.31 -12.96
C LEU A 37 -8.62 -4.21 -12.84
N TRP A 38 -9.13 -2.99 -12.82
CA TRP A 38 -10.52 -2.68 -12.59
C TRP A 38 -11.02 -1.72 -13.64
N ARG A 39 -12.23 -1.94 -14.15
CA ARG A 39 -12.90 -1.09 -15.10
C ARG A 39 -13.90 -0.18 -14.38
N ILE A 40 -13.81 1.11 -14.64
CA ILE A 40 -14.73 2.16 -14.19
C ILE A 40 -15.64 2.52 -15.36
N SER A 41 -16.96 2.48 -15.13
CA SER A 41 -17.98 2.77 -16.14
C SER A 41 -19.25 3.35 -15.50
N GLY A 42 -20.19 3.80 -16.33
CA GLY A 42 -21.47 4.36 -15.85
C GLY A 42 -21.36 5.79 -15.35
N ASN A 43 -22.37 6.26 -14.60
CA ASN A 43 -22.41 7.60 -14.01
C ASN A 43 -22.11 8.77 -14.98
N GLY A 44 -22.59 8.66 -16.22
CA GLY A 44 -22.42 9.69 -17.25
C GLY A 44 -21.08 9.68 -17.99
N LEU A 45 -20.17 8.75 -17.68
CA LEU A 45 -18.91 8.60 -18.41
C LEU A 45 -19.15 8.29 -19.89
N GLN A 46 -18.44 9.01 -20.77
CA GLN A 46 -18.49 8.78 -22.22
C GLN A 46 -17.63 7.58 -22.65
N HIS A 47 -16.60 7.27 -21.86
CA HIS A 47 -15.67 6.18 -22.10
C HIS A 47 -15.36 5.45 -20.79
N ASP A 48 -15.10 4.14 -20.87
CA ASP A 48 -14.61 3.37 -19.73
C ASP A 48 -13.21 3.89 -19.32
N SER A 49 -12.95 3.91 -18.01
CA SER A 49 -11.63 4.18 -17.43
C SER A 49 -11.18 2.99 -16.58
N TYR A 50 -9.94 3.00 -16.10
CA TYR A 50 -9.31 1.83 -15.51
C TYR A 50 -8.49 2.18 -14.26
N LEU A 51 -8.63 1.40 -13.19
CA LEU A 51 -7.67 1.39 -12.06
C LEU A 51 -6.75 0.18 -12.20
N LEU A 52 -5.46 0.39 -12.02
CA LEU A 52 -4.44 -0.64 -11.97
C LEU A 52 -3.66 -0.53 -10.67
N GLY A 53 -3.69 -1.60 -9.87
CA GLY A 53 -2.91 -1.72 -8.65
C GLY A 53 -1.49 -2.14 -8.97
N THR A 54 -0.52 -1.24 -8.82
CA THR A 54 0.91 -1.50 -9.05
C THR A 54 1.64 -1.92 -7.76
N MET A 55 2.89 -2.38 -7.89
CA MET A 55 3.78 -2.63 -6.76
C MET A 55 5.21 -2.26 -7.15
N HIS A 56 5.82 -1.33 -6.42
CA HIS A 56 7.10 -0.70 -6.78
C HIS A 56 8.25 -1.68 -7.00
N ASN A 57 8.31 -2.77 -6.24
CA ASN A 57 9.37 -3.79 -6.31
C ASN A 57 8.98 -5.03 -7.13
N VAL A 58 8.05 -4.86 -8.08
CA VAL A 58 7.69 -5.86 -9.08
C VAL A 58 8.18 -5.42 -10.46
N HIS A 59 8.77 -6.37 -11.19
CA HIS A 59 9.32 -6.13 -12.51
C HIS A 59 8.21 -5.95 -13.55
N ARG A 60 8.44 -5.06 -14.54
CA ARG A 60 7.46 -4.68 -15.57
C ARG A 60 6.87 -5.83 -16.37
N THR A 61 7.58 -6.95 -16.52
CA THR A 61 7.07 -8.14 -17.23
C THR A 61 5.85 -8.76 -16.56
N PHE A 62 5.59 -8.47 -15.27
CA PHE A 62 4.38 -8.94 -14.61
C PHE A 62 3.10 -8.30 -15.19
N LEU A 63 3.19 -7.09 -15.78
CA LEU A 63 2.08 -6.45 -16.48
C LEU A 63 1.52 -7.33 -17.61
N ASP A 64 2.38 -8.12 -18.26
CA ASP A 64 1.98 -9.04 -19.33
C ASP A 64 1.09 -10.20 -18.84
N THR A 65 1.11 -10.46 -17.52
CA THR A 65 0.29 -11.50 -16.88
C THR A 65 -1.05 -10.98 -16.37
N ILE A 66 -1.23 -9.65 -16.34
CA ILE A 66 -2.47 -9.02 -15.89
C ILE A 66 -3.45 -9.01 -17.07
N SER A 67 -4.45 -9.90 -17.00
CA SER A 67 -5.52 -10.00 -17.98
C SER A 67 -6.16 -8.64 -18.24
N GLY A 68 -6.30 -8.27 -19.52
CA GLY A 68 -6.91 -7.00 -19.91
C GLY A 68 -5.97 -5.78 -19.87
N PHE A 69 -4.78 -5.84 -19.27
CA PHE A 69 -3.88 -4.68 -19.16
C PHE A 69 -3.57 -4.06 -20.52
N ARG A 70 -3.19 -4.87 -21.51
CA ARG A 70 -2.88 -4.40 -22.87
C ARG A 70 -4.07 -3.70 -23.53
N LYS A 71 -5.29 -4.19 -23.27
CA LYS A 71 -6.52 -3.58 -23.79
C LYS A 71 -6.78 -2.25 -23.10
N ALA A 72 -6.78 -2.23 -21.77
CA ALA A 72 -6.98 -1.03 -20.96
C ALA A 72 -5.98 0.08 -21.32
N PHE A 73 -4.69 -0.25 -21.43
CA PHE A 73 -3.66 0.71 -21.83
C PHE A 73 -3.86 1.24 -23.26
N LYS A 74 -4.29 0.39 -24.19
CA LYS A 74 -4.54 0.80 -25.57
C LYS A 74 -5.73 1.77 -25.66
N GLU A 75 -6.81 1.46 -24.95
CA GLU A 75 -8.06 2.23 -24.97
C GLU A 75 -7.95 3.55 -24.19
N ALA A 76 -7.22 3.56 -23.08
CA ALA A 76 -6.98 4.77 -22.30
C ALA A 76 -6.25 5.82 -23.15
N LYS A 77 -6.78 7.04 -23.21
CA LYS A 77 -6.11 8.19 -23.84
C LYS A 77 -5.19 8.91 -22.84
N GLN A 78 -5.45 8.71 -21.55
CA GLN A 78 -4.74 9.34 -20.45
C GLN A 78 -4.12 8.28 -19.53
N VAL A 79 -2.96 8.59 -18.95
CA VAL A 79 -2.33 7.76 -17.91
C VAL A 79 -2.08 8.64 -16.69
N ALA A 80 -2.59 8.19 -15.54
CA ALA A 80 -2.32 8.77 -14.24
C ALA A 80 -1.39 7.84 -13.44
N VAL A 81 -0.34 8.40 -12.85
CA VAL A 81 0.54 7.71 -11.90
C VAL A 81 0.69 8.53 -10.62
N GLU A 82 1.20 7.93 -9.54
CA GLU A 82 1.32 8.60 -8.25
C GLU A 82 2.13 9.90 -8.32
N CYS A 83 3.33 9.86 -8.90
CA CYS A 83 4.21 11.00 -9.03
C CYS A 83 5.21 10.82 -10.20
N ASP A 84 5.95 11.86 -10.52
CA ASP A 84 6.98 11.82 -11.56
C ASP A 84 8.25 11.09 -11.07
N PHE A 85 8.22 9.76 -11.18
CA PHE A 85 9.36 8.91 -10.87
C PHE A 85 10.57 9.16 -11.80
N TYR A 86 10.38 9.70 -13.01
CA TYR A 86 11.48 9.91 -13.98
C TYR A 86 12.31 11.13 -13.68
N TYR A 87 11.69 12.20 -13.18
CA TYR A 87 12.42 13.36 -12.68
C TYR A 87 13.46 12.94 -11.63
N THR A 88 13.12 12.01 -10.72
CA THR A 88 14.08 11.54 -9.69
C THR A 88 15.25 10.72 -10.24
N ALA A 89 15.13 10.10 -11.41
CA ALA A 89 16.08 9.13 -11.94
C ALA A 89 17.10 9.73 -12.93
N GLU A 90 16.66 10.67 -13.77
CA GLU A 90 17.48 11.22 -14.85
C GLU A 90 18.07 12.60 -14.53
N SER A 91 17.32 13.51 -13.88
CA SER A 91 17.88 14.83 -13.50
C SER A 91 18.86 14.76 -12.32
N ASN A 92 18.91 13.63 -11.61
CA ASN A 92 19.78 13.42 -10.46
C ASN A 92 21.16 12.80 -10.80
N ARG A 93 21.48 12.60 -12.09
CA ARG A 93 22.87 12.27 -12.48
C ARG A 93 23.83 13.46 -12.33
N SER A 94 23.32 14.69 -12.43
CA SER A 94 24.10 15.93 -12.25
C SER A 94 23.83 16.65 -10.93
N SER A 95 22.71 16.38 -10.27
CA SER A 95 22.37 16.96 -8.97
C SER A 95 21.48 15.99 -8.21
N LYS A 96 22.04 14.94 -7.61
CA LYS A 96 21.34 14.25 -6.53
C LYS A 96 20.96 15.35 -5.52
N PRO A 97 19.68 15.60 -5.20
CA PRO A 97 19.37 16.21 -3.93
C PRO A 97 20.09 15.30 -2.94
N LYS A 98 21.13 15.80 -2.28
CA LYS A 98 21.58 15.14 -1.07
C LYS A 98 20.33 15.16 -0.22
N GLU A 99 19.70 14.02 -0.04
CA GLU A 99 18.60 13.89 0.89
C GLU A 99 19.20 14.30 2.22
N GLU A 100 19.00 15.57 2.58
CA GLU A 100 19.61 16.15 3.78
C GLU A 100 18.97 15.41 4.93
N LEU A 101 19.80 14.58 5.60
CA LEU A 101 19.36 13.83 6.75
C LEU A 101 18.82 14.82 7.78
N LYS A 102 17.58 14.60 8.19
CA LYS A 102 16.92 15.45 9.17
C LYS A 102 17.58 15.31 10.53
N ASP A 103 17.62 16.41 11.28
CA ASP A 103 18.30 16.46 12.58
C ASP A 103 17.78 15.42 13.58
N TYR A 104 16.49 15.06 13.49
CA TYR A 104 15.86 14.09 14.38
C TYR A 104 16.45 12.67 14.27
N ILE A 105 17.22 12.38 13.22
CA ILE A 105 17.86 11.09 12.94
C ILE A 105 19.12 10.88 13.80
N PHE A 106 19.81 11.96 14.16
CA PHE A 106 21.08 11.87 14.87
C PHE A 106 20.87 11.51 16.35
N MET A 107 21.85 10.79 16.90
CA MET A 107 21.88 10.48 18.32
C MET A 107 22.08 11.75 19.16
N PRO A 108 21.34 11.94 20.28
CA PRO A 108 21.68 12.98 21.25
C PRO A 108 23.08 12.77 21.83
N GLN A 109 23.72 13.87 22.23
CA GLN A 109 25.12 13.89 22.67
C GLN A 109 25.35 13.26 24.05
N ASP A 110 24.30 13.14 24.87
CA ASP A 110 24.35 12.64 26.24
C ASP A 110 24.10 11.13 26.36
N THR A 111 23.89 10.45 25.24
CA THR A 111 23.49 9.04 25.20
C THR A 111 24.38 8.26 24.24
N THR A 112 24.66 7.00 24.56
CA THR A 112 25.46 6.11 23.71
C THR A 112 24.75 4.78 23.50
N TYR A 113 25.12 4.03 22.46
CA TYR A 113 24.56 2.68 22.24
C TYR A 113 24.79 1.76 23.44
N ALA A 114 25.95 1.86 24.13
CA ALA A 114 26.22 1.07 25.32
C ALA A 114 25.24 1.34 26.48
N MET A 115 24.60 2.52 26.52
CA MET A 115 23.56 2.85 27.50
C MET A 115 22.17 2.29 27.13
N LEU A 116 21.97 1.90 25.85
CA LEU A 116 20.69 1.41 25.33
C LEU A 116 20.54 -0.12 25.44
N TYR A 117 21.63 -0.85 25.71
CA TYR A 117 21.67 -2.30 25.74
C TYR A 117 22.36 -2.81 27.01
N ASN A 118 22.06 -4.06 27.40
CA ASN A 118 22.91 -4.79 28.34
C ASN A 118 24.23 -5.24 27.65
N GLY A 119 25.21 -5.71 28.42
CA GLY A 119 26.56 -6.00 27.92
C GLY A 119 26.61 -6.93 26.70
N ASP A 120 25.96 -8.09 26.77
CA ASP A 120 25.98 -9.09 25.70
C ASP A 120 25.22 -8.59 24.46
N ASP A 121 24.07 -7.93 24.66
CA ASP A 121 23.28 -7.38 23.57
C ASP A 121 23.99 -6.21 22.86
N TYR A 122 24.70 -5.37 23.63
CA TYR A 122 25.53 -4.30 23.06
C TYR A 122 26.63 -4.88 22.18
N GLN A 123 27.38 -5.87 22.68
CA GLN A 123 28.46 -6.51 21.92
C GLN A 123 27.95 -7.14 20.62
N PHE A 124 26.79 -7.79 20.67
CA PHE A 124 26.14 -8.33 19.48
C PHE A 124 25.84 -7.24 18.45
N VAL A 125 25.11 -6.18 18.85
CA VAL A 125 24.74 -5.08 17.94
C VAL A 125 25.98 -4.37 17.40
N ASP A 126 26.94 -4.02 18.25
CA ASP A 126 28.18 -3.35 17.89
C ASP A 126 29.00 -4.15 16.87
N SER A 127 29.11 -5.47 17.06
CA SER A 127 29.87 -6.35 16.18
C SER A 127 29.33 -6.40 14.74
N ILE A 128 28.01 -6.30 14.57
CA ILE A 128 27.36 -6.31 13.27
C ILE A 128 27.42 -4.91 12.65
N MET A 129 27.04 -3.89 13.42
CA MET A 129 26.94 -2.52 12.91
C MET A 129 28.30 -1.96 12.50
N LYS A 130 29.38 -2.21 13.27
CA LYS A 130 30.73 -1.75 12.91
C LYS A 130 31.26 -2.35 11.61
N LYS A 131 30.83 -3.56 11.24
CA LYS A 131 31.22 -4.19 9.96
C LYS A 131 30.60 -3.47 8.77
N GLY A 132 29.35 -3.01 8.90
CA GLY A 132 28.64 -2.28 7.84
C GLY A 132 28.98 -0.78 7.83
N ASN A 133 28.99 -0.13 9.00
CA ASN A 133 29.28 1.28 9.14
C ASN A 133 30.00 1.57 10.47
N ARG A 134 31.28 1.96 10.41
CA ARG A 134 32.09 2.28 11.61
C ARG A 134 31.58 3.49 12.40
N GLN A 135 30.74 4.33 11.81
CA GLN A 135 30.14 5.52 12.41
C GLN A 135 28.66 5.33 12.75
N TYR A 136 28.17 4.09 12.83
CA TYR A 136 26.75 3.80 13.04
C TYR A 136 26.17 4.47 14.30
N PHE A 137 26.99 4.63 15.32
CA PHE A 137 26.65 5.23 16.61
C PHE A 137 26.21 6.70 16.52
N LYS A 138 26.49 7.40 15.42
CA LYS A 138 26.04 8.78 15.19
C LYS A 138 24.53 8.90 14.97
N TYR A 139 23.87 7.81 14.63
CA TYR A 139 22.45 7.79 14.26
C TYR A 139 21.65 6.98 15.28
N LYS A 140 20.42 7.41 15.54
CA LYS A 140 19.50 6.69 16.42
C LYS A 140 19.22 5.27 15.91
N PRO A 141 18.93 4.28 16.77
CA PRO A 141 18.73 2.90 16.32
C PRO A 141 17.61 2.72 15.28
N PHE A 142 16.53 3.51 15.36
CA PHE A 142 15.43 3.43 14.39
C PHE A 142 15.86 3.75 12.95
N PHE A 143 16.83 4.65 12.76
CA PHE A 143 17.40 4.94 11.44
C PHE A 143 17.93 3.66 10.79
N TRP A 144 18.64 2.84 11.56
CA TRP A 144 19.21 1.58 11.06
C TRP A 144 18.14 0.53 10.80
N SER A 145 17.13 0.41 11.67
CA SER A 145 15.97 -0.45 11.41
C SER A 145 15.27 -0.09 10.09
N ASN A 146 15.05 1.20 9.85
CA ASN A 146 14.44 1.70 8.62
C ASN A 146 15.36 1.46 7.42
N PHE A 147 16.67 1.70 7.57
CA PHE A 147 17.68 1.46 6.53
C PHE A 147 17.69 0.00 6.07
N PHE A 148 17.76 -0.97 6.99
CA PHE A 148 17.75 -2.39 6.63
C PHE A 148 16.42 -2.81 6.01
N THR A 149 15.30 -2.25 6.48
CA THR A 149 13.98 -2.50 5.89
C THR A 149 13.91 -2.02 4.46
N LYS A 150 14.29 -0.76 4.19
CA LYS A 150 14.35 -0.19 2.84
C LYS A 150 15.32 -0.96 1.95
N MET A 151 16.50 -1.33 2.47
CA MET A 151 17.49 -2.12 1.74
C MET A 151 16.88 -3.43 1.22
N VAL A 152 16.13 -4.17 2.05
CA VAL A 152 15.49 -5.43 1.63
C VAL A 152 14.29 -5.19 0.70
N ILE A 153 13.46 -4.17 0.95
CA ILE A 153 12.29 -3.88 0.10
C ILE A 153 12.71 -3.54 -1.34
N TYR A 154 13.82 -2.80 -1.49
CA TYR A 154 14.27 -2.24 -2.75
C TYR A 154 15.46 -2.97 -3.39
N ASP A 155 16.00 -4.03 -2.79
CA ASP A 155 17.18 -4.75 -3.32
C ASP A 155 16.99 -5.30 -4.74
N SER A 156 15.74 -5.64 -5.09
CA SER A 156 15.36 -6.21 -6.38
C SER A 156 15.19 -5.15 -7.48
N ILE A 157 15.16 -3.86 -7.13
CA ILE A 157 14.98 -2.78 -8.11
C ILE A 157 16.34 -2.41 -8.71
N LYS A 158 16.56 -2.86 -9.95
CA LYS A 158 17.78 -2.53 -10.72
C LYS A 158 17.71 -1.15 -11.37
N SER A 159 16.52 -0.75 -11.82
CA SER A 159 16.25 0.53 -12.47
C SER A 159 14.76 0.85 -12.35
N ILE A 160 14.43 2.14 -12.20
CA ILE A 160 13.03 2.59 -12.13
C ILE A 160 12.27 2.20 -13.39
N GLN A 161 12.89 2.29 -14.58
CA GLN A 161 12.28 1.83 -15.85
C GLN A 161 11.92 0.33 -15.84
N SER A 162 12.56 -0.48 -15.01
CA SER A 162 12.28 -1.92 -14.91
C SER A 162 11.14 -2.25 -13.94
N THR A 163 10.66 -1.28 -13.16
CA THR A 163 9.49 -1.42 -12.28
C THR A 163 8.19 -1.28 -13.08
N MET A 164 7.07 -1.76 -12.53
CA MET A 164 5.75 -1.56 -13.14
C MET A 164 5.43 -0.07 -13.32
N ASP A 165 5.61 0.73 -12.27
CA ASP A 165 5.28 2.16 -12.25
C ASP A 165 6.07 2.94 -13.30
N GLY A 166 7.39 2.77 -13.29
CA GLY A 166 8.27 3.40 -14.26
C GLY A 166 7.91 2.97 -15.68
N PHE A 167 7.77 1.66 -15.92
CA PHE A 167 7.46 1.18 -17.26
C PHE A 167 6.13 1.72 -17.81
N ILE A 168 5.07 1.82 -16.99
CA ILE A 168 3.78 2.39 -17.40
C ILE A 168 3.95 3.85 -17.82
N LEU A 169 4.68 4.65 -17.04
CA LEU A 169 4.96 6.03 -17.36
C LEU A 169 5.78 6.15 -18.66
N LEU A 170 6.79 5.29 -18.86
CA LEU A 170 7.60 5.25 -20.09
C LEU A 170 6.75 4.95 -21.33
N ILE A 171 5.95 3.89 -21.29
CA ILE A 171 5.11 3.54 -22.43
C ILE A 171 4.00 4.58 -22.64
N GLY A 172 3.57 5.26 -21.58
CA GLY A 172 2.66 6.41 -21.67
C GLY A 172 3.23 7.51 -22.56
N TYR A 173 4.47 7.95 -22.28
CA TYR A 173 5.16 8.93 -23.13
C TYR A 173 5.39 8.42 -24.56
N GLN A 174 5.80 7.15 -24.72
CA GLN A 174 6.08 6.58 -26.04
C GLN A 174 4.84 6.41 -26.94
N ASN A 175 3.64 6.43 -26.35
CA ASN A 175 2.37 6.26 -27.07
C ASN A 175 1.51 7.53 -27.01
N ASP A 176 2.14 8.70 -26.82
CA ASP A 176 1.50 10.02 -26.81
C ASP A 176 0.28 10.12 -25.88
N LYS A 177 0.32 9.40 -24.75
CA LYS A 177 -0.74 9.47 -23.73
C LYS A 177 -0.63 10.79 -22.98
N LYS A 178 -1.76 11.39 -22.64
CA LYS A 178 -1.78 12.54 -21.71
C LYS A 178 -1.41 12.03 -20.31
N ILE A 179 -0.33 12.54 -19.74
CA ILE A 179 0.18 12.09 -18.44
C ILE A 179 -0.32 13.01 -17.32
N TYR A 180 -0.82 12.39 -16.24
CA TYR A 180 -1.16 13.07 -15.00
C TYR A 180 -0.35 12.49 -13.84
N PHE A 181 0.05 13.38 -12.94
CA PHE A 181 0.63 13.01 -11.66
C PHE A 181 -0.40 13.32 -10.58
N MET A 182 -0.70 12.32 -9.75
CA MET A 182 -1.66 12.49 -8.68
C MET A 182 -1.11 13.38 -7.56
N GLU A 183 0.22 13.43 -7.40
CA GLU A 183 0.95 14.26 -6.45
C GLU A 183 2.23 14.86 -7.05
N THR A 184 2.68 15.96 -6.45
CA THR A 184 4.01 16.51 -6.68
C THR A 184 5.08 15.72 -5.90
N LEU A 185 6.33 15.77 -6.35
CA LEU A 185 7.44 15.17 -5.59
C LEU A 185 7.65 15.85 -4.22
N GLU A 186 7.34 17.15 -4.12
CA GLU A 186 7.40 17.89 -2.86
C GLU A 186 6.37 17.35 -1.86
N ASP A 187 5.13 17.09 -2.30
CA ASP A 187 4.08 16.52 -1.46
C ASP A 187 4.41 15.11 -0.98
N VAL A 188 4.91 14.26 -1.88
CA VAL A 188 5.38 12.92 -1.52
C VAL A 188 6.51 13.02 -0.49
N GLY A 189 7.49 13.90 -0.70
CA GLY A 189 8.60 14.11 0.23
C GLY A 189 8.16 14.60 1.61
N ARG A 190 7.17 15.51 1.66
CA ARG A 190 6.57 15.98 2.92
C ARG A 190 5.88 14.85 3.69
N LYS A 191 5.01 14.06 3.02
CA LYS A 191 4.30 12.94 3.64
C LYS A 191 5.24 11.83 4.13
N VAL A 192 6.28 11.52 3.35
CA VAL A 192 7.33 10.57 3.75
C VAL A 192 8.10 11.08 4.97
N THR A 193 8.44 12.37 5.00
CA THR A 193 9.14 12.99 6.16
C THR A 193 8.26 12.95 7.41
N GLU A 194 6.98 13.28 7.28
CA GLU A 194 6.02 13.23 8.38
C GLU A 194 5.91 11.81 8.96
N PHE A 195 5.71 10.80 8.10
CA PHE A 195 5.69 9.40 8.52
C PHE A 195 7.01 8.92 9.14
N ASP A 196 8.15 9.31 8.55
CA ASP A 196 9.47 8.94 9.07
C ASP A 196 9.71 9.53 10.47
N SER A 197 9.33 10.79 10.68
CA SER A 197 9.52 11.50 11.97
C SER A 197 8.85 10.80 13.15
N LEU A 198 7.70 10.15 12.94
CA LEU A 198 6.99 9.42 14.00
C LEU A 198 7.76 8.23 14.54
N GLY A 199 8.62 7.61 13.71
CA GLY A 199 9.48 6.53 14.18
C GLY A 199 10.50 6.98 15.24
N TYR A 200 10.80 8.28 15.29
CA TYR A 200 11.76 8.86 16.21
C TYR A 200 11.12 9.43 17.49
N VAL A 201 9.79 9.41 17.59
CA VAL A 201 9.03 9.71 18.82
C VAL A 201 9.10 8.55 19.82
N VAL A 202 9.35 7.33 19.32
CA VAL A 202 9.56 6.13 20.14
C VAL A 202 10.79 6.30 21.02
N ASP A 203 10.74 5.83 22.27
CA ASP A 203 11.86 5.89 23.21
C ASP A 203 13.13 5.21 22.65
N LEU A 204 14.31 5.72 22.99
CA LEU A 204 15.57 5.22 22.45
C LEU A 204 15.85 3.75 22.81
N HIS A 205 15.45 3.28 23.99
CA HIS A 205 15.60 1.87 24.35
C HIS A 205 14.66 0.97 23.53
N ASP A 206 13.47 1.45 23.18
CA ASP A 206 12.56 0.70 22.31
C ASP A 206 13.03 0.71 20.85
N GLN A 207 13.53 1.84 20.35
CA GLN A 207 14.23 1.88 19.05
C GLN A 207 15.41 0.89 19.03
N ALA A 208 16.17 0.83 20.12
CA ALA A 208 17.30 -0.08 20.28
C ALA A 208 16.87 -1.55 20.21
N LYS A 209 15.77 -1.93 20.88
CA LYS A 209 15.16 -3.27 20.77
C LYS A 209 14.70 -3.56 19.35
N MET A 210 14.11 -2.60 18.64
CA MET A 210 13.70 -2.77 17.25
C MET A 210 14.89 -3.09 16.35
N LEU A 211 15.99 -2.32 16.46
CA LEU A 211 17.22 -2.58 15.71
C LEU A 211 17.78 -3.95 16.03
N GLN A 212 17.87 -4.29 17.32
CA GLN A 212 18.37 -5.58 17.75
C GLN A 212 17.53 -6.74 17.17
N HIS A 213 16.20 -6.61 17.19
CA HIS A 213 15.30 -7.60 16.59
C HIS A 213 15.56 -7.74 15.08
N THR A 214 15.69 -6.62 14.36
CA THR A 214 16.06 -6.63 12.93
C THR A 214 17.36 -7.39 12.68
N LEU A 215 18.38 -7.16 13.51
CA LEU A 215 19.69 -7.81 13.39
C LEU A 215 19.68 -9.30 13.78
N LYS A 216 18.88 -9.69 14.78
CA LYS A 216 18.70 -11.09 15.21
C LYS A 216 17.88 -11.91 14.20
N HIS A 217 17.00 -11.25 13.44
CA HIS A 217 16.10 -11.90 12.48
C HIS A 217 16.26 -11.33 11.05
N PRO A 218 17.46 -11.45 10.42
CA PRO A 218 17.77 -10.80 9.15
C PRO A 218 16.86 -11.24 7.98
N ASN A 219 16.25 -12.42 8.07
CA ASN A 219 15.35 -12.94 7.05
C ASN A 219 13.88 -12.53 7.24
N SER A 220 13.49 -12.00 8.41
CA SER A 220 12.09 -11.69 8.73
C SER A 220 11.48 -10.69 7.74
N ILE A 221 12.21 -9.61 7.43
CA ILE A 221 11.78 -8.58 6.47
C ILE A 221 11.63 -9.19 5.07
N ARG A 222 12.59 -10.03 4.64
CA ARG A 222 12.53 -10.67 3.32
C ARG A 222 11.34 -11.62 3.23
N SER A 223 11.12 -12.47 4.24
CA SER A 223 9.97 -13.37 4.29
C SER A 223 8.64 -12.62 4.25
N PHE A 224 8.55 -11.48 4.93
CA PHE A 224 7.37 -10.60 4.84
C PHE A 224 7.18 -10.05 3.42
N VAL A 225 8.23 -9.48 2.81
CA VAL A 225 8.19 -8.96 1.43
C VAL A 225 7.80 -10.05 0.43
N ASP A 226 8.38 -11.25 0.53
CA ASP A 226 8.09 -12.38 -0.35
C ASP A 226 6.64 -12.85 -0.21
N GLN A 227 6.10 -12.84 1.01
CA GLN A 227 4.70 -13.17 1.27
C GLN A 227 3.76 -12.12 0.65
N MET A 228 4.10 -10.84 0.73
CA MET A 228 3.34 -9.77 0.07
C MET A 228 3.34 -9.91 -1.45
N LYS A 229 4.51 -10.18 -2.04
CA LYS A 229 4.64 -10.44 -3.48
C LYS A 229 3.85 -11.68 -3.91
N LYS A 230 3.82 -12.73 -3.09
CA LYS A 230 3.02 -13.93 -3.34
C LYS A 230 1.52 -13.62 -3.41
N TYR A 231 0.99 -12.79 -2.52
CA TYR A 231 -0.41 -12.36 -2.60
C TYR A 231 -0.66 -11.50 -3.84
N TYR A 232 0.24 -10.57 -4.12
CA TYR A 232 0.15 -9.71 -5.29
C TYR A 232 0.19 -10.49 -6.62
N PHE A 233 1.10 -11.45 -6.78
CA PHE A 233 1.18 -12.29 -7.97
C PHE A 233 -0.04 -13.20 -8.17
N LYS A 234 -0.72 -13.55 -7.07
CA LYS A 234 -2.01 -14.24 -7.10
C LYS A 234 -3.20 -13.29 -7.27
N GLN A 235 -2.96 -11.99 -7.43
CA GLN A 235 -3.96 -10.93 -7.49
C GLN A 235 -4.93 -10.94 -6.30
N ALA A 236 -4.47 -11.42 -5.15
CA ALA A 236 -5.26 -11.54 -3.92
C ALA A 236 -5.26 -10.21 -3.15
N LEU A 237 -5.80 -9.14 -3.76
CA LEU A 237 -5.78 -7.78 -3.18
C LEU A 237 -6.35 -7.72 -1.76
N THR A 238 -7.38 -8.50 -1.47
CA THR A 238 -7.96 -8.61 -0.12
C THR A 238 -6.92 -8.95 0.97
N GLN A 239 -5.88 -9.71 0.63
CA GLN A 239 -4.77 -10.07 1.53
C GLN A 239 -3.77 -8.92 1.75
N LEU A 240 -3.79 -7.90 0.88
CA LEU A 240 -2.97 -6.69 0.96
C LEU A 240 -3.70 -5.54 1.66
N SER A 241 -4.97 -5.70 2.03
CA SER A 241 -5.72 -4.69 2.78
C SER A 241 -5.14 -4.44 4.17
N VAL A 242 -5.35 -3.24 4.70
CA VAL A 242 -4.91 -2.82 6.04
C VAL A 242 -5.40 -3.77 7.12
N ASP A 243 -6.65 -4.22 7.03
CA ASP A 243 -7.23 -5.18 7.98
C ASP A 243 -6.55 -6.54 7.92
N SER A 244 -6.29 -7.05 6.71
CA SER A 244 -5.56 -8.31 6.52
C SER A 244 -4.13 -8.21 7.04
N LEU A 245 -3.45 -7.07 6.82
CA LEU A 245 -2.10 -6.83 7.30
C LEU A 245 -2.04 -6.68 8.82
N THR A 246 -3.04 -6.02 9.41
CA THR A 246 -3.18 -5.91 10.87
C THR A 246 -3.21 -7.29 11.52
N LYS A 247 -4.04 -8.20 10.99
CA LYS A 247 -4.15 -9.59 11.47
C LYS A 247 -2.87 -10.40 11.23
N GLN A 248 -2.28 -10.29 10.04
CA GLN A 248 -1.04 -11.02 9.69
C GLN A 248 0.14 -10.61 10.58
N LEU A 249 0.23 -9.32 10.92
CA LEU A 249 1.25 -8.76 11.80
C LEU A 249 0.89 -8.89 13.30
N LYS A 250 -0.30 -9.42 13.63
CA LYS A 250 -0.83 -9.52 14.99
C LYS A 250 -0.72 -8.21 15.76
N LEU A 251 -1.10 -7.10 15.12
CA LEU A 251 -0.93 -5.77 15.70
C LEU A 251 -1.73 -5.60 17.00
N GLU A 252 -2.80 -6.36 17.18
CA GLU A 252 -3.55 -6.47 18.44
C GLU A 252 -2.66 -6.85 19.64
N ASP A 253 -1.64 -7.68 19.42
CA ASP A 253 -0.70 -8.15 20.45
C ASP A 253 0.50 -7.18 20.65
N THR A 254 0.60 -6.12 19.85
CA THR A 254 1.73 -5.17 19.89
C THR A 254 1.47 -3.99 20.83
N PRO A 255 2.51 -3.26 21.29
CA PRO A 255 2.32 -2.04 22.08
C PRO A 255 1.47 -0.97 21.36
N GLN A 256 0.74 -0.15 22.12
CA GLN A 256 -0.15 0.89 21.56
C GLN A 256 0.57 1.82 20.57
N ILE A 257 1.81 2.21 20.88
CA ILE A 257 2.62 3.06 19.99
C ILE A 257 2.86 2.44 18.61
N VAL A 258 2.97 1.11 18.52
CA VAL A 258 3.14 0.39 17.25
C VAL A 258 1.82 0.41 16.47
N ARG A 259 0.69 0.18 17.15
CA ARG A 259 -0.65 0.29 16.55
C ARG A 259 -0.95 1.70 16.05
N ASP A 260 -0.66 2.72 16.85
CA ASP A 260 -0.87 4.12 16.49
C ASP A 260 -0.06 4.51 15.27
N ARG A 261 1.22 4.08 15.21
CA ARG A 261 2.08 4.29 14.05
C ARG A 261 1.53 3.60 12.80
N PHE A 262 1.01 2.37 12.93
CA PHE A 262 0.42 1.66 11.80
C PHE A 262 -0.89 2.31 11.31
N LYS A 263 -1.74 2.77 12.23
CA LYS A 263 -2.94 3.55 11.89
C LYS A 263 -2.56 4.85 11.17
N PHE A 264 -1.60 5.59 11.71
CA PHE A 264 -1.12 6.82 11.07
C PHE A 264 -0.54 6.58 9.68
N MET A 265 0.20 5.48 9.50
CA MET A 265 0.68 5.07 8.18
C MET A 265 -0.48 4.95 7.18
N ASN A 266 -1.57 4.29 7.57
CA ASN A 266 -2.76 4.21 6.72
C ASN A 266 -3.36 5.60 6.45
N ASP A 267 -3.52 6.41 7.48
CA ASP A 267 -4.15 7.73 7.38
C ASP A 267 -3.36 8.66 6.44
N VAL A 268 -2.03 8.69 6.54
CA VAL A 268 -1.16 9.58 5.75
C VAL A 268 -0.79 9.01 4.39
N LEU A 269 -0.49 7.71 4.29
CA LEU A 269 0.03 7.11 3.05
C LEU A 269 -1.06 6.50 2.17
N ILE A 270 -2.29 6.30 2.66
CA ILE A 270 -3.37 5.68 1.91
C ILE A 270 -4.63 6.55 1.95
N ALA A 271 -5.31 6.65 3.09
CA ALA A 271 -6.66 7.23 3.17
C ALA A 271 -6.67 8.71 2.77
N GLY A 272 -5.78 9.53 3.35
CA GLY A 272 -5.65 10.95 3.02
C GLY A 272 -5.28 11.17 1.55
N ARG A 273 -4.33 10.39 1.03
CA ARG A 273 -3.93 10.45 -0.39
C ARG A 273 -5.09 10.07 -1.32
N ASN A 274 -5.84 9.03 -0.99
CA ASN A 274 -6.99 8.62 -1.78
C ASN A 274 -8.07 9.71 -1.82
N GLU A 275 -8.36 10.39 -0.71
CA GLU A 275 -9.30 11.52 -0.70
C GLU A 275 -8.81 12.68 -1.59
N GLU A 276 -7.53 13.05 -1.48
CA GLU A 276 -6.93 14.08 -2.32
C GLU A 276 -6.99 13.68 -3.81
N TRP A 277 -6.59 12.45 -4.14
CA TRP A 277 -6.58 11.92 -5.50
C TRP A 277 -7.96 11.83 -6.12
N MET A 278 -9.01 11.56 -5.35
CA MET A 278 -10.38 11.56 -5.87
C MET A 278 -10.76 12.91 -6.49
N SER A 279 -10.24 14.02 -5.97
CA SER A 279 -10.45 15.35 -6.56
C SER A 279 -9.83 15.51 -7.95
N ASN A 280 -8.77 14.75 -8.24
CA ASN A 280 -8.12 14.69 -9.55
C ASN A 280 -8.73 13.61 -10.46
N ILE A 281 -9.04 12.44 -9.90
CA ILE A 281 -9.55 11.28 -10.65
C ILE A 281 -10.90 11.58 -11.27
N ILE A 282 -11.85 12.18 -10.52
CA ILE A 282 -13.21 12.42 -11.00
C ILE A 282 -13.26 13.29 -12.26
N PRO A 283 -12.68 14.51 -12.29
CA PRO A 283 -12.68 15.30 -13.52
C PRO A 283 -11.93 14.60 -14.66
N MET A 284 -10.83 13.91 -14.36
CA MET A 284 -10.01 13.22 -15.35
C MET A 284 -10.77 12.11 -16.09
N ILE A 285 -11.48 11.23 -15.37
CA ILE A 285 -12.25 10.14 -15.99
C ILE A 285 -13.47 10.65 -16.78
N HIS A 286 -13.99 11.83 -16.45
CA HIS A 286 -15.04 12.50 -17.22
C HIS A 286 -14.50 13.21 -18.47
N GLU A 287 -13.24 13.66 -18.44
CA GLU A 287 -12.57 14.26 -19.59
C GLU A 287 -12.32 13.21 -20.69
N ASP A 288 -11.73 12.05 -20.35
CA ASP A 288 -11.49 10.97 -21.31
C ASP A 288 -11.19 9.62 -20.61
N SER A 289 -11.10 8.55 -21.40
CA SER A 289 -10.66 7.23 -20.94
C SER A 289 -9.26 7.31 -20.32
N SER A 290 -9.16 6.90 -19.06
CA SER A 290 -7.94 7.03 -18.26
C SER A 290 -7.49 5.68 -17.72
N LEU A 291 -6.17 5.42 -17.71
CA LEU A 291 -5.55 4.36 -16.93
C LEU A 291 -4.88 4.98 -15.71
N ILE A 292 -5.43 4.72 -14.53
CA ILE A 292 -4.91 5.19 -13.24
C ILE A 292 -4.09 4.06 -12.62
N ALA A 293 -2.77 4.18 -12.66
CA ALA A 293 -1.83 3.20 -12.13
C ALA A 293 -1.23 3.70 -10.81
N VAL A 294 -1.70 3.15 -9.70
CA VAL A 294 -1.29 3.50 -8.33
C VAL A 294 -1.08 2.24 -7.51
N GLY A 295 -0.35 2.32 -6.41
CA GLY A 295 -0.02 1.18 -5.57
C GLY A 295 -1.26 0.36 -5.17
N ALA A 296 -1.17 -0.96 -5.24
CA ALA A 296 -2.28 -1.87 -4.97
C ALA A 296 -2.96 -1.67 -3.61
N GLY A 297 -2.21 -1.18 -2.61
CA GLY A 297 -2.77 -0.82 -1.30
C GLY A 297 -3.80 0.31 -1.35
N HIS A 298 -3.76 1.17 -2.37
CA HIS A 298 -4.72 2.26 -2.56
C HIS A 298 -6.08 1.79 -3.08
N LEU A 299 -6.18 0.57 -3.63
CA LEU A 299 -7.42 0.15 -4.31
C LEU A 299 -8.46 -0.44 -3.36
N ILE A 300 -8.00 -1.18 -2.36
CA ILE A 300 -8.82 -2.10 -1.56
C ILE A 300 -9.13 -1.55 -0.16
N GLY A 301 -10.28 -1.93 0.39
CA GLY A 301 -10.74 -1.52 1.72
C GLY A 301 -11.73 -0.34 1.67
N PRO A 302 -12.28 0.06 2.82
CA PRO A 302 -13.28 1.13 2.90
C PRO A 302 -12.72 2.49 2.44
N ASP A 303 -11.43 2.73 2.66
CA ASP A 303 -10.73 3.91 2.16
C ASP A 303 -10.07 3.71 0.79
N GLY A 304 -10.32 2.58 0.14
CA GLY A 304 -9.79 2.27 -1.18
C GLY A 304 -10.49 3.03 -2.30
N LEU A 305 -9.78 3.31 -3.39
CA LEU A 305 -10.33 4.00 -4.57
C LEU A 305 -11.54 3.26 -5.18
N ILE A 306 -11.57 1.92 -5.10
CA ILE A 306 -12.70 1.12 -5.60
C ILE A 306 -13.98 1.46 -4.83
N ALA A 307 -13.91 1.46 -3.48
CA ALA A 307 -15.04 1.81 -2.63
C ALA A 307 -15.48 3.26 -2.89
N LYS A 308 -14.54 4.21 -2.88
CA LYS A 308 -14.84 5.64 -3.06
C LYS A 308 -15.49 5.98 -4.41
N LEU A 309 -15.14 5.26 -5.48
CA LEU A 309 -15.78 5.40 -6.79
C LEU A 309 -17.18 4.78 -6.79
N ARG A 310 -17.37 3.59 -6.21
CA ARG A 310 -18.68 2.95 -6.09
C ARG A 310 -19.66 3.80 -5.29
N ASP A 311 -19.21 4.39 -4.18
CA ASP A 311 -20.01 5.28 -3.33
C ASP A 311 -20.46 6.55 -4.09
N ARG A 312 -19.72 6.94 -5.13
CA ARG A 312 -20.05 8.06 -6.02
C ARG A 312 -20.93 7.64 -7.22
N GLY A 313 -21.41 6.41 -7.24
CA GLY A 313 -22.34 5.90 -8.26
C GLY A 313 -21.67 5.32 -9.51
N TYR A 314 -20.34 5.17 -9.53
CA TYR A 314 -19.66 4.52 -10.64
C TYR A 314 -19.73 3.00 -10.52
N LYS A 315 -19.81 2.33 -11.66
CA LYS A 315 -19.68 0.88 -11.73
C LYS A 315 -18.19 0.52 -11.83
N VAL A 316 -17.66 -0.13 -10.80
CA VAL A 316 -16.25 -0.54 -10.72
C VAL A 316 -16.16 -2.07 -10.65
N GLU A 317 -15.69 -2.68 -11.74
CA GLU A 317 -15.70 -4.15 -11.95
C GLU A 317 -14.29 -4.71 -12.18
N PRO A 318 -13.97 -5.88 -11.63
CA PRO A 318 -12.66 -6.50 -11.86
C PRO A 318 -12.54 -6.96 -13.32
N MET A 319 -11.38 -6.76 -13.91
CA MET A 319 -11.01 -7.34 -15.20
C MET A 319 -10.25 -8.64 -14.93
N ARG A 320 -10.67 -9.74 -15.57
CA ARG A 320 -10.16 -11.11 -15.37
C ARG A 320 -9.88 -11.79 -16.70
#